data_AF-A0A845BPH5-F1
#
_entry.id   AF-A0A845BPH5-F1
#
_cell.length_a   1.000
_cell.length_b   1.000
_cell.length_c   1.000
_cell.angle_alpha   90.00
_cell.angle_beta   90.00
_cell.angle_gamma   90.00
#
_symmetry.space_group_name_H-M   'P 1'
#
loop_
_entity.id
_entity.type
_entity.pdbx_description
1 polymer ?
#
loop_
_entity_poly.entity_id
_entity_poly.type
_entity_poly.pdbx_seq_one_letter_code
_entity_poly.pdbx_strand_id
1 'polypeptide(L)'
;MAGRGEGAGQRRLVTDGLKSYGVAQCELLPEVQHRSSRYLNNRAENSHRPTRRRERQMQRFKSPDQAQRFRSAHAFIHGHFRPRRHLMPASQYRNARAKALRIWCQETCAQFAV
;
A
#
# COMPACT_ATOMS: atom_id res chain seq x y z
N MET A 1 29.36 -36.32 -0.05
CA MET A 1 28.86 -35.53 1.09
C MET A 1 28.13 -34.31 0.55
N ALA A 2 26.80 -34.36 0.53
CA ALA A 2 25.94 -33.29 0.03
C ALA A 2 25.67 -32.27 1.15
N GLY A 3 26.27 -31.08 1.02
CA GLY A 3 25.95 -29.93 1.88
C GLY A 3 24.65 -29.28 1.41
N ARG A 4 23.54 -29.60 2.08
CA ARG A 4 22.28 -28.84 1.97
C ARG A 4 22.49 -27.47 2.63
N GLY A 5 22.76 -26.46 1.80
CA GLY A 5 22.66 -25.06 2.21
C GLY A 5 21.20 -24.67 2.39
N GLU A 6 20.88 -24.26 3.60
CA GLU A 6 19.57 -23.80 4.05
C GLU A 6 19.09 -22.59 3.22
N GLY A 7 17.84 -22.65 2.76
CA GLY A 7 17.26 -21.74 1.78
C GLY A 7 16.96 -20.35 2.33
N ALA A 8 17.86 -19.39 2.07
CA ALA A 8 17.48 -17.99 1.93
C ALA A 8 16.54 -17.89 0.72
N GLY A 9 15.24 -17.75 0.96
CA GLY A 9 14.22 -17.77 -0.10
C GLY A 9 14.62 -16.85 -1.26
N GLN A 10 14.80 -17.42 -2.46
CA GLN A 10 15.12 -16.68 -3.68
C GLN A 10 14.20 -15.45 -3.78
N ARG A 11 14.79 -14.26 -3.86
CA ARG A 11 14.03 -13.03 -4.13
C ARG A 11 13.36 -13.22 -5.49
N ARG A 12 12.03 -13.11 -5.53
CA ARG A 12 11.21 -13.28 -6.74
C ARG A 12 10.44 -11.99 -6.99
N LEU A 13 10.53 -11.50 -8.22
CA LEU A 13 9.74 -10.35 -8.67
C LEU A 13 8.48 -10.86 -9.36
N VAL A 14 7.33 -10.38 -8.90
CA VAL A 14 6.04 -10.67 -9.51
C VAL A 14 5.43 -9.38 -10.03
N THR A 15 5.16 -9.32 -11.32
CA THR A 15 4.47 -8.19 -11.97
C THR A 15 3.30 -8.71 -12.81
N ASP A 16 2.57 -7.80 -13.45
CA ASP A 16 1.68 -8.19 -14.54
C ASP A 16 2.48 -8.66 -15.78
N GLY A 17 1.77 -9.09 -16.82
CA GLY A 17 2.34 -9.63 -18.05
C GLY A 17 2.82 -8.59 -19.08
N LEU A 18 2.96 -7.31 -18.72
CA LEU A 18 3.48 -6.30 -19.65
C LEU A 18 4.97 -6.54 -19.96
N LYS A 19 5.32 -6.51 -21.25
CA LYS A 19 6.68 -6.77 -21.74
C LYS A 19 7.73 -5.81 -21.17
N SER A 20 7.35 -4.58 -20.86
CA SER A 20 8.23 -3.56 -20.26
C SER A 20 8.84 -4.00 -18.94
N TYR A 21 8.14 -4.81 -18.14
CA TYR A 21 8.66 -5.28 -16.86
C TYR A 21 9.79 -6.30 -17.00
N GLY A 22 9.75 -7.15 -18.02
CA GLY A 22 10.84 -8.09 -18.30
C GLY A 22 12.12 -7.34 -18.67
N VAL A 23 12.01 -6.31 -19.52
CA VAL A 23 13.15 -5.45 -19.89
C VAL A 23 13.71 -4.73 -18.66
N ALA A 24 12.84 -4.08 -17.88
CA ALA A 24 13.26 -3.37 -16.67
C ALA A 24 13.87 -4.29 -15.61
N GLN A 25 13.37 -5.53 -15.47
CA GLN A 25 13.95 -6.50 -14.54
C GLN A 25 15.33 -6.96 -15.00
N CYS A 26 15.53 -7.22 -16.30
CA CYS A 26 16.85 -7.56 -16.82
C CYS A 26 17.88 -6.44 -16.59
N GLU A 27 17.47 -5.18 -16.71
CA GLU A 27 18.35 -4.02 -16.52
C GLU A 27 18.64 -3.73 -15.05
N LEU A 28 17.62 -3.76 -14.18
CA LEU A 28 17.73 -3.28 -12.80
C LEU A 28 17.98 -4.39 -11.78
N LEU A 29 17.49 -5.61 -12.04
CA LEU A 29 17.47 -6.72 -11.09
C LEU A 29 17.80 -8.06 -11.79
N PRO A 30 18.95 -8.20 -12.46
CA PRO A 30 19.27 -9.36 -13.30
C PRO A 30 19.30 -10.68 -12.52
N GLU A 31 19.65 -10.64 -11.23
CA GLU A 31 19.73 -11.81 -10.35
C GLU A 31 18.37 -12.28 -9.80
N VAL A 32 17.30 -11.50 -9.98
CA VAL A 32 15.98 -11.76 -9.41
C VAL A 32 15.12 -12.53 -10.41
N GLN A 33 14.62 -13.70 -10.02
CA GLN A 33 13.70 -14.44 -10.88
C GLN A 33 12.38 -13.66 -11.07
N HIS A 34 12.06 -13.31 -12.31
CA HIS A 34 10.79 -12.70 -12.69
C HIS A 34 9.71 -13.76 -12.95
N ARG A 35 8.50 -13.54 -12.43
CA ARG A 35 7.32 -14.36 -12.72
C ARG A 35 6.11 -13.47 -13.05
N SER A 36 5.40 -13.86 -14.09
CA SER A 36 4.20 -13.16 -14.59
C SER A 36 3.00 -14.08 -14.78
N SER A 37 3.04 -15.29 -14.23
CA SER A 37 1.94 -16.25 -14.39
C SER A 37 0.65 -15.70 -13.78
N ARG A 38 -0.47 -16.12 -14.38
CA ARG A 38 -1.82 -15.70 -14.01
C ARG A 38 -2.01 -15.76 -12.49
N TYR A 39 -2.63 -14.72 -11.94
CA TYR A 39 -2.98 -14.57 -10.51
C TYR A 39 -1.84 -14.32 -9.52
N LEU A 40 -0.56 -14.43 -9.90
CA LEU A 40 0.52 -14.15 -8.95
C LEU A 40 0.54 -12.69 -8.49
N ASN A 41 0.16 -11.76 -9.37
CA ASN A 41 0.10 -10.34 -9.07
C ASN A 41 -1.18 -9.92 -8.29
N ASN A 42 -2.11 -10.84 -8.01
CA ASN A 42 -3.40 -10.54 -7.37
C ASN A 42 -3.25 -9.78 -6.06
N ARG A 43 -2.22 -10.10 -5.26
CA ARG A 43 -1.97 -9.42 -3.98
C ARG A 43 -1.64 -7.94 -4.21
N ALA A 44 -0.77 -7.65 -5.17
CA ALA A 44 -0.44 -6.27 -5.55
C ALA A 44 -1.67 -5.57 -6.14
N GLU A 45 -2.39 -6.21 -7.06
CA GLU A 45 -3.61 -5.63 -7.65
C GLU A 45 -4.70 -5.34 -6.60
N ASN A 46 -4.94 -6.26 -5.67
CA ASN A 46 -5.93 -6.09 -4.62
C ASN A 46 -5.55 -4.99 -3.63
N SER A 47 -4.25 -4.81 -3.35
CA SER A 47 -3.77 -3.72 -2.51
C SER A 47 -4.05 -2.33 -3.12
N HIS A 48 -4.17 -2.24 -4.45
CA HIS A 48 -4.47 -1.00 -5.16
C HIS A 48 -5.97 -0.68 -5.27
N ARG A 49 -6.88 -1.64 -4.99
CA ARG A 49 -8.33 -1.41 -5.11
C ARG A 49 -8.85 -0.23 -4.29
N PRO A 50 -8.44 -0.01 -3.02
CA PRO A 50 -8.89 1.15 -2.24
C PRO A 50 -8.48 2.49 -2.86
N THR A 51 -7.26 2.57 -3.39
CA THR A 51 -6.73 3.75 -4.07
C THR A 51 -7.50 4.02 -5.37
N ARG A 52 -7.63 3.00 -6.24
CA ARG A 52 -8.39 3.13 -7.50
C ARG A 52 -9.85 3.51 -7.30
N ARG A 53 -10.51 2.99 -6.25
CA ARG A 53 -11.91 3.34 -5.95
C ARG A 53 -12.04 4.85 -5.66
N ARG A 54 -11.06 5.45 -4.97
CA ARG A 54 -11.10 6.87 -4.60
C ARG A 54 -10.62 7.79 -5.71
N GLU A 55 -9.62 7.38 -6.49
CA GLU A 55 -9.27 8.04 -7.76
C GLU A 55 -10.49 8.17 -8.69
N ARG A 56 -11.28 7.09 -8.79
CA ARG A 56 -12.53 7.09 -9.55
C ARG A 56 -13.60 8.01 -8.96
N GLN A 57 -13.76 8.04 -7.64
CA GLN A 57 -14.69 8.98 -6.97
C GLN A 57 -14.31 10.44 -7.23
N MET A 58 -13.01 10.73 -7.37
CA MET A 58 -12.50 12.08 -7.61
C MET A 58 -12.43 12.46 -9.10
N GLN A 59 -13.03 11.67 -10.01
CA GLN A 59 -13.06 11.92 -11.46
C GLN A 59 -11.67 12.12 -12.10
N ARG A 60 -10.64 11.42 -11.59
CA ARG A 60 -9.21 11.52 -12.00
C ARG A 60 -8.52 12.80 -11.52
N PHE A 61 -7.20 12.71 -11.34
CA PHE A 61 -6.36 13.87 -11.00
C PHE A 61 -5.96 14.63 -12.27
N LYS A 62 -5.88 15.96 -12.16
CA LYS A 62 -5.48 16.83 -13.27
C LYS A 62 -3.96 16.84 -13.51
N SER A 63 -3.18 16.40 -12.53
CA SER A 63 -1.72 16.27 -12.63
C SER A 63 -1.16 15.14 -11.76
N PRO A 64 0.03 14.60 -12.09
CA PRO A 64 0.75 13.65 -11.24
C PRO A 64 1.04 14.20 -9.83
N ASP A 65 1.41 15.47 -9.72
CA ASP A 65 1.69 16.11 -8.43
C ASP A 65 0.46 16.15 -7.52
N GLN A 66 -0.72 16.40 -8.09
CA GLN A 66 -1.98 16.36 -7.35
C GLN A 66 -2.26 14.95 -6.82
N ALA A 67 -2.01 13.92 -7.66
CA ALA A 67 -2.14 12.52 -7.26
C ALA A 67 -1.15 12.17 -6.13
N GLN A 68 0.09 12.65 -6.22
CA GLN A 68 1.12 12.38 -5.23
C GLN A 68 0.81 13.06 -3.89
N ARG A 69 0.42 14.35 -3.90
CA ARG A 69 -0.01 15.06 -2.68
C ARG A 69 -1.18 14.36 -2.01
N PHE A 70 -2.17 13.95 -2.81
CA PHE A 70 -3.29 13.16 -2.31
C PHE A 70 -2.81 11.85 -1.68
N ARG A 71 -2.01 11.06 -2.40
CA ARG A 71 -1.51 9.77 -1.93
C ARG A 71 -0.77 9.90 -0.60
N SER A 72 0.12 10.90 -0.48
CA SER A 72 0.90 11.15 0.73
C SER A 72 0.01 11.47 1.94
N ALA A 73 -0.90 12.44 1.81
CA ALA A 73 -1.81 12.81 2.88
C ALA A 73 -2.78 11.66 3.22
N HIS A 74 -3.29 10.98 2.20
CA HIS A 74 -4.26 9.90 2.34
C HIS A 74 -3.68 8.68 3.07
N ALA A 75 -2.44 8.27 2.77
CA ALA A 75 -1.80 7.13 3.41
C ALA A 75 -1.70 7.32 4.93
N PHE A 76 -1.32 8.52 5.36
CA PHE A 76 -1.24 8.89 6.78
C PHE A 76 -2.62 8.85 7.45
N ILE A 77 -3.61 9.53 6.86
CA ILE A 77 -4.98 9.58 7.40
C ILE A 77 -5.57 8.18 7.48
N HIS A 78 -5.41 7.36 6.43
CA HIS A 78 -5.94 6.00 6.39
C HIS A 78 -5.32 5.11 7.48
N GLY A 79 -3.99 5.17 7.65
CA GLY A 79 -3.29 4.42 8.70
C GLY A 79 -3.76 4.79 10.10
N HIS A 80 -3.94 6.09 10.38
CA HIS A 80 -4.40 6.59 11.68
C HIS A 80 -5.82 6.12 12.02
N PHE A 81 -6.74 6.16 11.05
CA PHE A 81 -8.16 5.84 11.29
C PHE A 81 -8.52 4.36 11.10
N ARG A 82 -7.64 3.55 10.52
CA ARG A 82 -7.90 2.12 10.22
C ARG A 82 -6.80 1.21 10.77
N PRO A 83 -6.67 1.10 12.11
CA PRO A 83 -5.85 0.06 12.71
C PRO A 83 -6.35 -1.32 12.28
N ARG A 84 -5.45 -2.31 12.28
CA ARG A 84 -5.73 -3.67 11.78
C ARG A 84 -6.81 -4.36 12.64
N ARG A 85 -8.09 -4.16 12.27
CA ARG A 85 -9.28 -4.67 12.99
C ARG A 85 -9.22 -6.15 13.33
N HIS A 86 -8.64 -6.96 12.44
CA HIS A 86 -8.51 -8.41 12.60
C HIS A 86 -7.51 -8.84 13.68
N LEU A 87 -6.65 -7.92 14.15
CA LEU A 87 -5.69 -8.18 15.22
C LEU A 87 -6.17 -7.68 16.59
N MET A 88 -7.39 -7.17 16.69
CA MET A 88 -7.88 -6.49 17.89
C MET A 88 -9.27 -6.98 18.30
N PRO A 89 -9.57 -7.05 19.60
CA PRO A 89 -10.94 -7.13 20.09
C PRO A 89 -11.76 -5.90 19.69
N ALA A 90 -13.09 -6.04 19.62
CA ALA A 90 -13.98 -4.97 19.19
C ALA A 90 -13.90 -3.72 20.08
N SER A 91 -13.75 -3.90 21.40
CA SER A 91 -13.60 -2.83 22.38
C SER A 91 -12.35 -2.00 22.15
N GLN A 92 -11.19 -2.65 22.00
CA GLN A 92 -9.92 -1.99 21.68
C GLN A 92 -10.00 -1.22 20.35
N TYR A 93 -10.62 -1.81 19.33
CA TYR A 93 -10.78 -1.13 18.04
C TYR A 93 -11.63 0.15 18.16
N ARG A 94 -12.74 0.11 18.91
CA ARG A 94 -13.56 1.31 19.18
C ARG A 94 -12.77 2.37 19.94
N ASN A 95 -12.04 1.98 20.99
CA ASN A 95 -11.21 2.91 21.77
C ASN A 95 -10.10 3.54 20.92
N ALA A 96 -9.43 2.76 20.07
CA ALA A 96 -8.42 3.26 19.15
C ALA A 96 -9.00 4.28 18.16
N ARG A 97 -10.18 4.01 17.60
CA ARG A 97 -10.87 4.94 16.70
C ARG A 97 -11.33 6.22 17.41
N ALA A 98 -11.87 6.10 18.62
CA ALA A 98 -12.29 7.26 19.41
C ALA A 98 -11.08 8.14 19.77
N LYS A 99 -9.96 7.54 20.18
CA LYS A 99 -8.69 8.26 20.42
C LYS A 99 -8.20 8.95 19.15
N ALA A 100 -8.18 8.25 18.02
CA ALA A 100 -7.76 8.82 16.74
C ALA A 100 -8.61 10.03 16.33
N LEU A 101 -9.94 9.96 16.51
CA LEU A 101 -10.85 11.06 16.24
C LEU A 101 -10.64 12.24 17.19
N ARG A 102 -10.44 11.99 18.49
CA ARG A 102 -10.15 13.04 19.46
C ARG A 102 -8.88 13.81 19.10
N ILE A 103 -7.80 13.08 18.80
CA ILE A 103 -6.53 13.69 18.36
C ILE A 103 -6.76 14.52 17.10
N TRP A 104 -7.45 13.96 16.12
CA TRP A 104 -7.78 14.68 14.89
C TRP A 104 -8.50 15.99 15.16
N CYS A 105 -9.58 15.97 15.95
CA CYS A 105 -10.31 17.18 16.31
C CYS A 105 -9.43 18.19 17.04
N GLN A 106 -8.56 17.76 17.96
CA GLN A 106 -7.64 18.65 18.67
C GLN A 106 -6.69 19.37 17.70
N GLU A 107 -6.02 18.62 16.83
CA GLU A 107 -5.05 19.19 15.88
C GLU A 107 -5.75 20.06 14.82
N THR A 108 -6.90 19.63 14.30
CA THR A 108 -7.63 20.43 13.30
C THR A 108 -8.28 21.66 13.91
N CYS A 109 -8.89 21.58 15.09
CA CYS A 109 -9.53 22.73 15.72
C CYS A 109 -8.49 23.73 16.25
N ALA A 110 -7.31 23.27 16.69
CA ALA A 110 -6.20 24.16 17.05
C ALA A 110 -5.67 24.95 15.85
N GLN A 111 -5.73 24.38 14.63
CA GLN A 111 -5.32 25.07 13.40
C GLN A 111 -6.31 26.13 12.90
N PHE A 112 -7.56 26.12 13.38
CA PHE A 112 -8.58 27.14 13.04
C PHE A 112 -8.80 28.18 14.15
N ALA A 113 -8.06 28.10 15.25
CA ALA A 113 -8.04 29.07 16.33
C ALA A 113 -6.76 29.91 16.25
N VAL A 114 -6.63 30.72 15.20
CA VAL A 114 -5.64 31.82 15.07
C VAL A 114 -6.37 33.03 14.52
#